data_AF-A0A7V8TVN1-F1
#
_entry.id   AF-A0A7V8TVN1-F1
#
_cell.length_a   1.000
_cell.length_b   1.000
_cell.length_c   1.000
_cell.angle_alpha   90.00
_cell.angle_beta   90.00
_cell.angle_gamma   90.00
#
_symmetry.space_group_name_H-M   'P 1'
#
loop_
_entity.id
_entity.type
_entity.pdbx_description
1 polymer ?
#
loop_
_entity_poly.entity_id
_entity_poly.type
_entity_poly.pdbx_seq_one_letter_code
_entity_poly.pdbx_strand_id
1 'polypeptide(L)'
;MTKNKLGIIGGSGLYDIEGLKNPKWNSITTPWGKPSDEILSFNYKNKEVCFLPRHARGHKISPSNINFRANIDALKQLGVTDIISVSAVGSLKEDLPPGKFVIVDQFIDRTFVRKKTFFDEDIVAHVSMAHPTSNSLMNACEEAIKKEK
;
A
#
# COMPACT_ATOMS: atom_id res chain seq x y z
N MET A 1 -12.27 -18.10 11.27
CA MET A 1 -12.34 -17.27 10.05
C MET A 1 -11.46 -16.06 10.28
N THR A 2 -10.48 -15.79 9.42
CA THR A 2 -9.66 -14.58 9.50
C THR A 2 -10.56 -13.37 9.25
N LYS A 3 -10.55 -12.40 10.17
CA LYS A 3 -11.27 -11.13 10.02
C LYS A 3 -10.52 -10.28 8.99
N ASN A 4 -11.15 -9.94 7.86
CA ASN A 4 -10.52 -9.10 6.84
C ASN A 4 -10.16 -7.74 7.43
N LYS A 5 -8.90 -7.33 7.25
CA LYS A 5 -8.37 -6.04 7.69
C LYS A 5 -7.65 -5.39 6.51
N LEU A 6 -8.15 -4.21 6.13
CA LEU A 6 -7.65 -3.48 4.97
C LEU A 6 -6.49 -2.56 5.37
N GLY A 7 -5.38 -2.66 4.66
CA GLY A 7 -4.28 -1.70 4.68
C GLY A 7 -4.37 -0.78 3.46
N ILE A 8 -4.13 0.51 3.65
CA ILE A 8 -4.03 1.50 2.59
C ILE A 8 -2.64 2.11 2.63
N ILE A 9 -1.89 2.02 1.54
CA ILE A 9 -0.61 2.69 1.38
C ILE A 9 -0.83 3.93 0.50
N GLY A 10 -0.77 5.11 1.11
CA GLY A 10 -0.96 6.39 0.43
C GLY A 10 0.31 6.89 -0.24
N GLY A 11 0.26 7.16 -1.54
CA GLY A 11 1.34 7.80 -2.29
C GLY A 11 1.30 9.33 -2.19
N SER A 12 1.93 10.00 -3.15
CA SER A 12 1.85 11.45 -3.28
C SER A 12 0.41 11.95 -3.33
N GLY A 13 0.08 12.97 -2.54
CA GLY A 13 -1.27 13.53 -2.42
C GLY A 13 -2.18 12.86 -1.39
N LEU A 14 -1.79 11.71 -0.82
CA LEU A 14 -2.58 11.02 0.21
C LEU A 14 -1.73 10.76 1.45
N TYR A 15 -1.67 11.76 2.34
CA TYR A 15 -0.82 11.73 3.55
C TYR A 15 -1.61 11.61 4.85
N ASP A 16 -2.90 11.93 4.81
CA ASP A 16 -3.81 11.85 5.94
C ASP A 16 -5.23 11.51 5.44
N ILE A 17 -6.09 11.05 6.34
CA ILE A 17 -7.50 10.77 6.08
C ILE A 17 -8.32 11.60 7.06
N GLU A 18 -9.07 12.56 6.52
CA GLU A 18 -9.92 13.44 7.33
C GLU A 18 -11.21 12.73 7.78
N GLY A 19 -11.85 13.26 8.83
CA GLY A 19 -13.16 12.79 9.28
C GLY A 19 -13.16 11.44 10.02
N LEU A 20 -12.00 10.94 10.42
CA LEU A 20 -11.89 9.69 11.17
C LEU A 20 -12.34 9.83 12.63
N LYS A 21 -13.09 8.83 13.12
CA LYS A 21 -13.45 8.72 14.54
C LYS A 21 -12.41 7.89 15.28
N ASN A 22 -11.79 8.49 16.30
CA ASN A 22 -10.78 7.87 17.17
C ASN A 22 -9.61 7.18 16.42
N PRO A 23 -8.95 7.87 15.46
CA PRO A 23 -7.78 7.30 14.80
C PRO A 23 -6.62 7.18 15.80
N LYS A 24 -5.86 6.08 15.69
CA LYS A 24 -4.68 5.81 16.55
C LYS A 24 -3.45 5.56 15.70
N TRP A 25 -2.40 6.36 15.91
CA TRP A 25 -1.07 6.09 15.35
C TRP A 25 -0.37 4.99 16.14
N ASN A 26 0.22 4.03 15.44
CA ASN A 26 0.91 2.88 16.01
C ASN A 26 2.35 2.86 15.49
N SER A 27 3.30 2.97 16.41
CA SER A 27 4.72 2.77 16.12
C SER A 27 5.02 1.26 16.14
N ILE A 28 5.48 0.72 15.00
CA ILE A 28 5.76 -0.70 14.82
C ILE A 28 7.24 -0.88 14.52
N THR A 29 7.89 -1.74 15.29
CA THR A 29 9.27 -2.16 15.04
C THR A 29 9.28 -3.36 14.11
N THR A 30 10.11 -3.34 13.08
CA THR A 30 10.28 -4.48 12.16
C THR A 30 11.72 -4.96 12.15
N PRO A 31 11.98 -6.25 11.87
CA PRO A 31 13.32 -6.77 11.62
C PRO A 31 14.06 -6.03 10.50
N TRP A 32 13.34 -5.37 9.59
CA TRP A 32 13.90 -4.66 8.45
C TRP A 32 14.12 -3.16 8.72
N GLY A 33 14.01 -2.73 9.98
CA GLY A 33 14.16 -1.33 10.39
C GLY A 33 12.82 -0.62 10.55
N LYS A 34 12.81 0.70 10.37
CA LYS A 34 11.60 1.51 10.55
C LYS A 34 10.75 1.52 9.27
N PRO A 35 9.42 1.41 9.39
CA PRO A 35 8.51 1.78 8.31
C PRO A 35 8.66 3.27 7.96
N SER A 36 7.99 3.68 6.88
CA SER A 36 8.05 5.06 6.40
C SER A 36 7.51 6.05 7.43
N ASP A 37 6.51 5.65 8.21
CA ASP A 37 5.93 6.41 9.31
C ASP A 37 5.24 5.45 10.30
N GLU A 38 4.66 5.98 11.37
CA GLU A 38 3.67 5.28 12.17
C GLU A 38 2.47 4.86 11.31
N ILE A 39 1.80 3.76 11.68
CA ILE A 39 0.61 3.27 10.97
C ILE A 39 -0.64 3.79 11.68
N LEU A 40 -1.49 4.51 10.94
CA LEU A 40 -2.76 5.00 11.41
C LEU A 40 -3.80 3.88 11.39
N SER A 41 -4.31 3.46 12.54
CA SER A 41 -5.41 2.50 12.64
C SER A 41 -6.71 3.21 13.00
N PHE A 42 -7.80 2.85 12.33
CA PHE A 42 -9.12 3.42 12.58
C PHE A 42 -10.23 2.43 12.20
N ASN A 43 -11.47 2.76 12.57
CA ASN A 43 -12.65 2.00 12.18
C ASN A 43 -13.44 2.74 11.11
N TYR A 44 -13.78 2.04 10.02
CA TYR A 44 -14.67 2.54 8.98
C TYR A 44 -15.78 1.52 8.74
N LYS A 45 -17.05 1.93 8.94
CA LYS A 45 -18.24 1.06 8.81
C LYS A 45 -18.05 -0.31 9.51
N ASN A 46 -17.60 -0.29 10.77
CA ASN A 46 -17.30 -1.47 11.62
C ASN A 46 -16.19 -2.39 11.08
N LYS A 47 -15.34 -1.91 10.18
CA LYS A 47 -14.14 -2.61 9.71
C LYS A 47 -12.89 -1.87 10.18
N GLU A 48 -11.92 -2.62 10.67
CA GLU A 48 -10.60 -2.10 10.99
C GLU A 48 -9.83 -1.81 9.72
N VAL A 49 -9.26 -0.62 9.64
CA VAL A 49 -8.44 -0.15 8.52
C VAL A 49 -7.13 0.39 9.07
N CYS A 50 -6.04 0.08 8.38
CA CYS A 50 -4.72 0.64 8.62
C CYS A 50 -4.32 1.53 7.44
N PHE A 51 -3.72 2.68 7.70
CA PHE A 51 -3.22 3.60 6.70
C PHE A 51 -1.74 3.93 6.96
N LEU A 52 -0.94 3.90 5.90
CA LEU A 52 0.48 4.22 5.93
C LEU A 52 0.83 5.20 4.81
N PRO A 53 1.27 6.43 5.11
CA PRO A 53 1.80 7.33 4.10
C PRO A 53 3.17 6.82 3.62
N ARG A 54 3.25 6.42 2.34
CA ARG A 54 4.43 5.79 1.72
C ARG A 54 5.68 6.66 1.82
N HIS A 55 5.51 7.98 1.75
CA HIS A 55 6.59 8.96 1.76
C HIS A 55 6.76 9.65 3.12
N ALA A 56 6.15 9.09 4.18
CA ALA A 56 5.94 9.72 5.49
C ALA A 56 5.05 10.97 5.46
N ARG A 57 4.52 11.36 6.62
CA ARG A 57 3.88 12.67 6.81
C ARG A 57 4.87 13.79 6.48
N GLY A 58 4.43 14.73 5.65
CA GLY A 58 5.27 15.80 5.11
C GLY A 58 6.15 15.40 3.91
N HIS A 59 5.94 14.21 3.31
CA HIS A 59 6.55 13.79 2.04
C HIS A 59 8.09 13.85 2.03
N LYS A 60 8.73 13.27 3.05
CA LYS A 60 10.17 13.43 3.31
C LYS A 60 11.03 12.31 2.74
N ILE A 61 10.43 11.15 2.41
CA ILE A 61 11.17 9.97 1.95
C ILE A 61 11.05 9.86 0.43
N SER A 62 12.18 9.87 -0.29
CA SER A 62 12.20 9.71 -1.75
C SER A 62 11.85 8.27 -2.17
N PRO A 63 11.34 8.03 -3.40
CA PRO A 63 10.95 6.70 -3.86
C PRO A 63 12.04 5.61 -3.76
N SER A 64 13.32 5.99 -3.86
CA SER A 64 14.45 5.06 -3.77
C SER A 64 14.80 4.68 -2.33
N ASN A 65 14.46 5.55 -1.37
CA ASN A 65 14.82 5.40 0.04
C ASN A 65 13.69 4.81 0.90
N ILE A 66 12.53 4.50 0.30
CA ILE A 66 11.43 3.85 1.01
C ILE A 66 11.86 2.46 1.48
N ASN A 67 11.63 2.18 2.76
CA ASN A 67 11.82 0.85 3.33
C ASN A 67 10.58 -0.03 3.10
N PHE A 68 10.43 -0.55 1.87
CA PHE A 68 9.25 -1.35 1.48
C PHE A 68 9.06 -2.60 2.36
N ARG A 69 10.16 -3.24 2.79
CA ARG A 69 10.11 -4.43 3.65
C ARG A 69 9.48 -4.08 5.00
N ALA A 70 9.98 -3.03 5.67
CA ALA A 70 9.41 -2.58 6.94
C ALA A 70 7.95 -2.12 6.80
N ASN A 71 7.59 -1.44 5.71
CA ASN A 71 6.19 -1.05 5.47
C ASN A 71 5.25 -2.25 5.42
N ILE A 72 5.60 -3.26 4.60
CA ILE A 72 4.75 -4.43 4.39
C ILE A 72 4.73 -5.33 5.64
N ASP A 73 5.88 -5.52 6.30
CA ASP A 73 5.94 -6.28 7.54
C ASP A 73 5.13 -5.64 8.67
N ALA A 74 5.26 -4.32 8.87
CA ALA A 74 4.51 -3.64 9.92
C ALA A 74 2.99 -3.76 9.73
N LEU A 75 2.50 -3.69 8.48
CA LEU A 75 1.09 -3.96 8.16
C LEU A 75 0.74 -5.43 8.44
N LYS A 76 1.62 -6.37 8.11
CA LYS A 76 1.44 -7.80 8.39
C LYS A 76 1.34 -8.07 9.88
N GLN A 77 2.19 -7.48 10.71
CA GLN A 77 2.17 -7.58 12.17
C GLN A 77 0.86 -7.04 12.78
N LEU A 78 0.27 -6.00 12.18
CA LEU A 78 -1.05 -5.47 12.57
C LEU A 78 -2.22 -6.36 12.12
N GLY A 79 -1.95 -7.46 11.44
CA GLY A 79 -2.94 -8.41 10.96
C GLY A 79 -3.66 -7.96 9.69
N VAL A 80 -3.08 -7.03 8.92
CA VAL A 80 -3.60 -6.65 7.60
C VAL A 80 -3.60 -7.86 6.68
N THR A 81 -4.74 -8.10 6.02
CA THR A 81 -4.94 -9.20 5.08
C THR A 81 -4.88 -8.75 3.63
N ASP A 82 -5.26 -7.50 3.38
CA ASP A 82 -5.45 -6.94 2.05
C ASP A 82 -4.83 -5.54 1.99
N ILE A 83 -4.09 -5.23 0.93
CA ILE A 83 -3.45 -3.92 0.77
C ILE A 83 -3.93 -3.27 -0.52
N ILE A 84 -4.45 -2.04 -0.41
CA ILE A 84 -4.66 -1.14 -1.54
C ILE A 84 -3.55 -0.08 -1.52
N SER A 85 -2.85 0.06 -2.63
CA SER A 85 -1.75 1.00 -2.80
C SER A 85 -2.16 2.09 -3.77
N VAL A 86 -2.21 3.34 -3.33
CA VAL A 86 -2.57 4.49 -4.17
C VAL A 86 -1.31 5.18 -4.65
N SER A 87 -1.19 5.48 -5.95
CA SER A 87 0.01 6.09 -6.52
C SER A 87 -0.35 7.12 -7.58
N ALA A 88 0.30 8.29 -7.53
CA ALA A 88 0.32 9.22 -8.64
C ALA A 88 1.25 8.69 -9.74
N VAL A 89 0.78 8.73 -10.99
CA VAL A 89 1.50 8.21 -12.16
C VAL A 89 1.35 9.16 -13.35
N GLY A 90 2.28 9.08 -14.29
CA GLY A 90 2.15 9.69 -15.61
C GLY A 90 1.57 8.70 -16.61
N SER A 91 0.64 9.14 -17.45
CA SER A 91 0.11 8.31 -18.53
C SER A 91 1.13 8.15 -19.65
N LEU A 92 1.15 6.95 -20.25
CA LEU A 92 1.85 6.65 -21.50
C LEU A 92 0.87 6.40 -22.66
N LYS A 93 -0.41 6.72 -22.47
CA LYS A 93 -1.48 6.58 -23.46
C LYS A 93 -2.32 7.84 -23.53
N GLU A 94 -2.67 8.25 -24.74
CA GLU A 94 -3.42 9.49 -24.99
C GLU A 94 -4.87 9.42 -24.46
N ASP A 95 -5.48 8.24 -24.46
CA ASP A 95 -6.85 7.97 -23.99
C ASP A 95 -6.98 7.88 -22.45
N LEU A 96 -5.88 8.09 -21.73
CA LEU A 96 -5.81 8.15 -20.28
C LEU A 96 -5.37 9.55 -19.82
N PRO A 97 -6.27 10.56 -19.85
CA PRO A 97 -5.94 11.92 -19.46
C PRO A 97 -5.72 12.07 -17.95
N PRO A 98 -5.07 13.16 -17.50
CA PRO A 98 -4.93 13.49 -16.07
C PRO A 98 -6.25 13.44 -15.32
N GLY A 99 -6.22 12.94 -14.08
CA GLY A 99 -7.40 12.75 -13.23
C GLY A 99 -8.13 11.41 -13.43
N LYS A 100 -7.80 10.64 -14.47
CA LYS A 100 -8.35 9.29 -14.66
C LYS A 100 -7.67 8.29 -13.72
N PHE A 101 -8.47 7.54 -12.98
CA PHE A 101 -7.98 6.39 -12.21
C PHE A 101 -7.75 5.18 -13.12
N VAL A 102 -6.69 4.43 -12.81
CA VAL A 102 -6.36 3.17 -13.47
C VAL A 102 -6.16 2.12 -12.39
N ILE A 103 -6.84 0.98 -12.54
CA ILE A 103 -6.58 -0.22 -11.73
C ILE A 103 -5.50 -1.00 -12.45
N VAL A 104 -4.35 -1.19 -11.79
CA VAL A 104 -3.16 -1.80 -12.37
C VAL A 104 -3.19 -3.32 -12.16
N ASP A 105 -3.11 -4.08 -13.24
CA ASP A 105 -3.09 -5.55 -13.27
C ASP A 105 -1.70 -6.14 -13.58
N GLN A 106 -0.80 -5.32 -14.13
CA GLN A 106 0.56 -5.69 -14.52
C GLN A 106 1.55 -4.55 -14.29
N PHE A 107 2.83 -4.89 -14.22
CA PHE A 107 3.90 -3.90 -14.21
C PHE A 107 5.18 -4.42 -14.86
N ILE A 108 6.04 -3.49 -15.27
CA ILE A 108 7.43 -3.76 -15.65
C ILE A 108 8.32 -3.13 -14.59
N ASP A 109 9.11 -3.95 -13.89
CA ASP A 109 10.02 -3.45 -12.87
C ASP A 109 11.35 -2.99 -13.49
N ARG A 110 11.56 -1.67 -13.51
CA ARG A 110 12.83 -1.03 -13.91
C ARG A 110 13.65 -0.53 -12.72
N THR A 111 13.32 -0.95 -11.49
CA THR A 111 14.04 -0.53 -10.28
C THR A 111 15.29 -1.38 -10.05
N PHE A 112 16.36 -0.78 -9.52
CA PHE A 112 17.64 -1.48 -9.34
C PHE A 112 18.28 -1.32 -7.95
N VAL A 113 17.96 -0.25 -7.20
CA VAL A 113 18.55 -0.01 -5.86
C VAL A 113 17.82 -0.73 -4.72
N ARG A 114 16.55 -1.11 -4.94
CA ARG A 114 15.64 -1.53 -3.87
C ARG A 114 15.88 -2.98 -3.46
N LYS A 115 15.73 -3.27 -2.16
CA LYS A 115 15.58 -4.65 -1.66
C LYS A 115 14.16 -5.15 -1.99
N LYS A 116 14.06 -6.26 -2.72
CA LYS A 116 12.79 -6.76 -3.31
C LYS A 116 12.25 -8.05 -2.68
N THR A 117 12.95 -8.60 -1.70
CA THR A 117 12.59 -9.87 -1.05
C THR A 117 12.76 -9.77 0.46
N PHE A 118 11.93 -10.50 1.19
CA PHE A 118 12.11 -10.76 2.63
C PHE A 118 13.07 -11.92 2.92
N PHE A 119 13.32 -12.74 1.89
CA PHE A 119 14.21 -13.88 1.90
C PHE A 119 15.51 -13.47 1.22
N ASP A 120 16.41 -12.82 1.96
CA ASP A 120 17.70 -12.33 1.46
C ASP A 120 18.89 -13.20 1.86
N GLU A 121 18.82 -13.86 3.01
CA GLU A 121 19.87 -14.76 3.51
C GLU A 121 19.45 -16.24 3.37
N ASP A 122 19.51 -17.02 4.46
CA ASP A 122 19.48 -18.49 4.55
C ASP A 122 18.27 -19.22 3.93
N ILE A 123 17.29 -18.48 3.41
CA ILE A 123 16.09 -19.03 2.80
C ILE A 123 15.98 -18.49 1.39
N VAL A 124 15.79 -19.41 0.43
CA VAL A 124 15.48 -19.06 -0.97
C VAL A 124 13.98 -19.26 -1.20
N ALA A 125 13.32 -18.23 -1.72
CA ALA A 125 11.90 -18.28 -2.07
C ALA A 125 11.66 -17.71 -3.47
N HIS A 126 10.82 -18.39 -4.23
CA HIS A 126 10.40 -17.97 -5.57
C HIS A 126 8.89 -17.77 -5.58
N VAL A 127 8.47 -16.51 -5.53
CA VAL A 127 7.04 -16.13 -5.66
C VAL A 127 6.72 -15.89 -7.14
N SER A 128 5.56 -16.39 -7.58
CA SER A 128 5.07 -16.07 -8.93
C SER A 128 4.66 -14.61 -9.00
N MET A 129 5.07 -13.94 -10.08
CA MET A 129 4.68 -12.57 -10.40
C MET A 129 3.85 -12.50 -11.70
N ALA A 130 3.33 -13.64 -12.17
CA ALA A 130 2.48 -13.68 -13.37
C ALA A 130 1.21 -12.84 -13.18
N HIS A 131 0.63 -12.88 -11.98
CA HIS A 131 -0.51 -12.04 -11.57
C HIS A 131 -0.11 -11.26 -10.31
N PRO A 132 0.59 -10.12 -10.45
CA PRO A 132 1.23 -9.42 -9.35
C PRO A 132 0.25 -8.63 -8.47
N THR A 133 -1.00 -8.47 -8.90
CA THR A 133 -2.07 -7.81 -8.14
C THR A 133 -3.26 -8.75 -7.99
N SER A 134 -4.01 -8.58 -6.89
CA SER A 134 -5.13 -9.46 -6.55
C SER A 134 -6.37 -9.13 -7.38
N ASN A 135 -6.85 -10.10 -8.17
CA ASN A 135 -8.08 -9.99 -8.94
C ASN A 135 -9.30 -9.61 -8.07
N SER A 136 -9.40 -10.17 -6.86
CA SER A 136 -10.52 -9.86 -5.96
C SER A 136 -10.50 -8.42 -5.47
N LEU A 137 -9.31 -7.87 -5.18
CA LEU A 137 -9.18 -6.46 -4.78
C LEU A 137 -9.37 -5.52 -5.96
N MET A 138 -8.91 -5.88 -7.17
CA MET A 138 -9.17 -5.10 -8.38
C MET A 138 -10.66 -4.97 -8.65
N ASN A 139 -11.40 -6.08 -8.61
CA ASN A 139 -12.86 -6.06 -8.80
C ASN A 139 -13.57 -5.21 -7.74
N ALA A 140 -13.17 -5.34 -6.46
CA ALA A 140 -13.73 -4.52 -5.39
C ALA A 140 -13.45 -3.02 -5.59
N CYS A 141 -12.27 -2.65 -6.08
CA CYS A 141 -11.94 -1.27 -6.40
C CYS A 141 -12.77 -0.75 -7.59
N GLU A 142 -12.94 -1.56 -8.63
CA GLU A 142 -13.74 -1.20 -9.80
C GLU A 142 -15.21 -0.96 -9.42
N GLU A 143 -15.80 -1.86 -8.62
CA GLU A 143 -17.15 -1.70 -8.10
C GLU A 143 -17.30 -0.44 -7.24
N ALA A 144 -16.30 -0.14 -6.39
CA ALA A 144 -16.32 1.07 -5.56
C ALA A 144 -16.29 2.33 -6.43
N ILE A 145 -15.41 2.39 -7.43
CA ILE A 145 -15.29 3.54 -8.35
C ILE A 145 -16.56 3.74 -9.16
N LYS A 146 -17.21 2.66 -9.62
CA LYS A 146 -18.48 2.74 -10.37
C LYS A 146 -19.63 3.32 -9.53
N LYS A 147 -19.61 3.14 -8.20
CA LYS A 147 -20.63 3.63 -7.27
C LYS A 147 -20.44 5.09 -6.85
N GLU A 148 -19.24 5.65 -7.06
CA GLU A 148 -18.91 7.05 -6.73
C GLU A 148 -19.35 8.05 -7.82
N LYS A 149 -20.18 7.58 -8.78
CA LYS A 149 -20.76 8.40 -9.85
C LYS A 149 -22.10 8.99 -9.44
#